data_AF-A0A5S3YLL4-F1
#
_entry.id   AF-A0A5S3YLL4-F1
#
_cell.length_a   1.000
_cell.length_b   1.000
_cell.length_c   1.000
_cell.angle_alpha   90.00
_cell.angle_beta   90.00
_cell.angle_gamma   90.00
#
_symmetry.space_group_name_H-M   'P 1'
#
loop_
_entity.id
_entity.type
_entity.pdbx_description
1 polymer ?
#
loop_
_entity_poly.entity_id
_entity_poly.type
_entity_poly.pdbx_seq_one_letter_code
_entity_poly.pdbx_strand_id
1 'polypeptide(L)'
;LINLGRVVNFSVASAPSVLHQAHVLAKLPVVDKTSRSFLLRLAIPKDVQLRVGASATAKLPLIRAQDHSVIIPSDAILRHPDGGFSVFVAVDGQAKRLNVEIGERINGHIEV
;
A
#
# COMPACT_ATOMS: atom_id res chain seq x y z
N LEU A 1 -4.96 4.51 7.00
CA LEU A 1 -4.28 4.14 5.73
C LEU A 1 -4.41 5.25 4.69
N ILE A 2 -5.61 5.80 4.44
CA ILE A 2 -5.77 7.00 3.62
C ILE A 2 -6.21 8.14 4.55
N ASN A 3 -5.31 9.09 4.78
CA ASN A 3 -5.52 10.23 5.68
C ASN A 3 -5.70 11.51 4.85
N LEU A 4 -6.42 12.49 5.41
CA LEU A 4 -6.52 13.82 4.80
C LEU A 4 -5.14 14.44 4.61
N GLY A 5 -4.96 15.19 3.53
CA GLY A 5 -3.69 15.84 3.18
C GLY A 5 -2.63 14.93 2.57
N ARG A 6 -2.78 13.59 2.64
CA ARG A 6 -1.83 12.64 2.04
C ARG A 6 -1.67 12.92 0.54
N VAL A 7 -0.43 12.99 0.08
CA VAL A 7 -0.09 13.12 -1.34
C VAL A 7 -0.31 11.78 -2.04
N VAL A 8 -0.96 11.83 -3.19
CA VAL A 8 -1.25 10.67 -4.05
C VAL A 8 -0.78 11.00 -5.46
N ASN A 9 -0.04 10.06 -6.06
CA ASN A 9 0.33 10.13 -7.47
C ASN A 9 -0.79 9.55 -8.33
N PHE A 10 -1.11 10.24 -9.41
CA PHE A 10 -2.08 9.78 -10.40
C PHE A 10 -1.63 10.13 -11.82
N SER A 11 -2.18 9.43 -12.81
CA SER A 11 -2.07 9.77 -14.22
C SER A 11 -3.44 9.84 -14.87
N VAL A 12 -3.54 10.49 -16.02
CA VAL A 12 -4.76 10.56 -16.84
C VAL A 12 -4.64 9.67 -18.06
N ALA A 13 -5.77 9.15 -18.56
CA ALA A 13 -5.79 8.22 -19.68
C ALA A 13 -5.15 8.79 -20.97
N SER A 14 -5.21 10.11 -21.17
CA SER A 14 -4.58 10.79 -22.32
C SER A 14 -3.05 10.88 -22.23
N ALA A 15 -2.48 10.73 -21.03
CA ALA A 15 -1.03 10.78 -20.79
C ALA A 15 -0.65 9.81 -19.64
N PRO A 16 -0.75 8.49 -19.85
CA PRO A 16 -0.62 7.51 -18.75
C PRO A 16 0.78 7.47 -18.09
N SER A 17 1.81 7.92 -18.81
CA SER A 17 3.20 7.99 -18.35
C SER A 17 3.52 9.24 -17.54
N VAL A 18 2.66 10.26 -17.56
CA VAL A 18 2.86 11.51 -16.81
C VAL A 18 2.19 11.39 -15.45
N LEU A 19 2.99 11.51 -14.39
CA LEU A 19 2.49 11.49 -13.02
C LEU A 19 2.24 12.92 -12.52
N HIS A 20 1.06 13.11 -11.96
CA HIS A 20 0.64 14.32 -11.26
C HIS A 20 0.45 14.02 -9.77
N GLN A 21 0.60 15.06 -8.95
CA GLN A 21 0.35 14.98 -7.51
C GLN A 21 -0.99 15.61 -7.16
N ALA A 22 -1.69 15.00 -6.22
CA ALA A 22 -2.89 15.55 -5.62
C ALA A 22 -2.95 15.20 -4.12
N HIS A 23 -3.69 16.00 -3.36
CA HIS A 23 -3.88 15.77 -1.92
C HIS A 23 -5.24 15.13 -1.65
N VAL A 24 -5.30 14.19 -0.72
CA VAL A 24 -6.58 13.65 -0.24
C VAL A 24 -7.38 14.76 0.45
N LEU A 25 -8.49 15.15 -0.16
CA LEU A 25 -9.42 16.15 0.37
C LEU A 25 -10.50 15.52 1.25
N ALA A 26 -11.02 14.36 0.85
CA ALA A 26 -12.06 13.66 1.60
C ALA A 26 -12.09 12.18 1.26
N LYS A 27 -12.38 11.35 2.26
CA LYS A 27 -12.76 9.94 2.11
C LYS A 27 -14.21 9.81 2.56
N LEU A 28 -15.13 9.56 1.63
CA LEU A 28 -16.54 9.44 1.98
C LEU A 28 -16.80 8.07 2.63
N PRO A 29 -17.60 8.02 3.72
CA PRO A 29 -17.84 6.79 4.47
C PRO A 29 -18.82 5.84 3.77
N VAL A 30 -19.48 6.29 2.69
CA VAL A 30 -20.45 5.49 1.95
C VAL A 30 -19.70 4.53 1.03
N VAL A 31 -19.82 3.24 1.34
CA VAL A 31 -19.37 2.16 0.48
C VAL A 31 -20.54 1.78 -0.43
N ASP A 32 -20.31 1.82 -1.73
CA ASP A 32 -21.23 1.25 -2.70
C ASP A 32 -21.21 -0.28 -2.55
N LYS A 33 -22.34 -0.85 -2.12
CA LYS A 33 -22.44 -2.28 -1.78
C LYS A 33 -22.28 -3.19 -2.99
N THR A 34 -22.60 -2.69 -4.20
CA THR A 34 -22.55 -3.48 -5.44
C THR A 34 -21.12 -3.56 -5.97
N SER A 35 -20.43 -2.43 -6.03
CA SER A 35 -19.05 -2.33 -6.53
C SER A 35 -17.99 -2.55 -5.45
N ARG A 36 -18.37 -2.55 -4.16
CA ARG A 36 -17.47 -2.56 -3.00
C ARG A 36 -16.42 -1.45 -3.06
N SER A 37 -16.82 -0.30 -3.61
CA SER A 37 -15.97 0.88 -3.77
C SER A 37 -16.40 2.01 -2.82
N PHE A 38 -15.52 2.97 -2.59
CA PHE A 38 -15.83 4.21 -1.86
C PHE A 38 -15.31 5.40 -2.65
N LEU A 39 -15.89 6.58 -2.40
CA LEU A 39 -15.48 7.80 -3.08
C LEU A 39 -14.34 8.50 -2.33
N LEU A 40 -13.23 8.71 -3.03
CA LEU A 40 -12.10 9.52 -2.59
C LEU A 40 -12.03 10.81 -3.40
N ARG A 41 -12.04 11.97 -2.74
CA ARG A 41 -11.83 13.27 -3.39
C ARG A 41 -10.37 13.67 -3.27
N LEU A 42 -9.75 13.99 -4.39
CA LEU A 42 -8.39 14.50 -4.47
C LEU A 42 -8.42 15.96 -4.90
N ALA A 43 -7.69 16.82 -4.20
CA ALA A 43 -7.46 18.21 -4.55
C ALA A 43 -6.22 18.31 -5.43
N ILE A 44 -6.39 18.80 -6.65
CA ILE A 44 -5.34 18.96 -7.65
C ILE A 44 -4.83 20.41 -7.59
N PRO A 45 -3.50 20.65 -7.61
CA PRO A 45 -2.93 21.99 -7.70
C PRO A 45 -3.42 22.77 -8.92
N LYS A 46 -3.57 24.09 -8.80
CA LYS A 46 -4.19 24.95 -9.83
C LYS A 46 -3.39 25.08 -11.13
N ASP A 47 -2.10 24.80 -11.07
CA ASP A 47 -1.15 24.84 -12.18
C ASP A 47 -1.25 23.61 -13.10
N VAL A 48 -1.95 22.55 -12.67
CA VAL A 48 -2.13 21.34 -13.48
C VAL A 48 -3.34 21.50 -14.40
N GLN A 49 -3.08 21.58 -15.71
CA GLN A 49 -4.14 21.62 -16.71
C GLN A 49 -4.65 20.21 -17.02
N LEU A 50 -5.87 19.90 -16.58
CA LEU A 50 -6.55 18.64 -16.86
C LEU A 50 -7.91 18.89 -17.52
N ARG A 51 -8.29 18.00 -18.43
CA ARG A 51 -9.60 18.04 -19.07
C ARG A 51 -10.66 17.48 -18.12
N VAL A 52 -11.73 18.25 -17.89
CA VAL A 52 -12.91 17.78 -17.15
C VAL A 52 -13.54 16.59 -17.88
N GLY A 53 -13.92 15.57 -17.12
CA GLY A 53 -14.50 14.32 -17.65
C GLY A 53 -13.46 13.28 -18.08
N ALA A 54 -12.16 13.58 -18.01
CA ALA A 54 -11.12 12.59 -18.26
C ALA A 54 -11.04 11.54 -17.13
N SER A 55 -10.81 10.29 -17.53
CA SER A 55 -10.49 9.21 -16.58
C SER A 55 -9.07 9.34 -16.04
N ALA A 56 -8.90 9.02 -14.76
CA ALA A 56 -7.62 9.05 -14.07
C ALA A 56 -7.38 7.76 -13.30
N THR A 57 -6.11 7.39 -13.12
CA THR A 57 -5.67 6.26 -12.32
C THR A 57 -4.75 6.74 -11.22
N ALA A 58 -5.12 6.50 -9.96
CA ALA A 58 -4.31 6.82 -8.80
C ALA A 58 -3.68 5.54 -8.23
N LYS A 59 -2.40 5.60 -7.86
CA LYS A 59 -1.72 4.50 -7.14
C LYS A 59 -1.59 4.89 -5.67
N LEU A 60 -2.30 4.16 -4.80
CA LEU A 60 -2.25 4.37 -3.36
C LEU A 60 -1.43 3.26 -2.70
N PRO A 61 -0.23 3.56 -2.17
CA PRO A 61 0.49 2.59 -1.36
C PRO A 61 -0.25 2.37 -0.04
N LEU A 62 -0.71 1.13 0.16
CA LEU A 62 -1.46 0.72 1.35
C LEU A 62 -0.55 0.29 2.50
N ILE A 63 0.73 0.02 2.23
CA ILE A 63 1.67 -0.46 3.23
C ILE A 63 1.87 0.65 4.28
N ARG A 64 1.44 0.39 5.52
CA ARG A 64 2.09 0.95 6.69
C ARG A 64 3.28 0.02 6.93
N ALA A 65 4.48 0.42 6.55
CA ALA A 65 5.57 -0.05 7.39
C ALA A 65 5.37 0.75 8.67
N GLN A 66 5.07 0.09 9.80
CA GLN A 66 5.37 0.77 11.05
C GLN A 66 6.86 1.10 11.03
N ASP A 67 7.29 2.19 11.66
CA ASP A 67 8.67 2.70 11.55
C ASP A 67 9.76 1.67 11.96
N HIS A 68 9.36 0.48 12.47
CA HIS A 68 10.22 -0.63 12.87
C HIS A 68 9.82 -2.00 12.32
N SER A 69 8.99 -2.11 11.27
CA SER A 69 8.66 -3.42 10.69
C SER A 69 9.56 -3.79 9.52
N VAL A 70 9.84 -5.09 9.39
CA VAL A 70 10.66 -5.65 8.31
C VAL A 70 9.73 -6.31 7.31
N ILE A 71 9.84 -5.93 6.04
CA ILE A 71 9.08 -6.55 4.96
C ILE A 71 9.94 -7.62 4.30
N ILE A 72 9.47 -8.86 4.29
CA ILE A 72 10.19 -9.99 3.69
C ILE A 72 9.33 -10.72 2.65
N PRO A 73 9.94 -11.50 1.73
CA PRO A 73 9.23 -12.42 0.87
C PRO A 73 8.38 -13.39 1.69
N SER A 74 7.17 -13.61 1.23
CA SER A 74 6.16 -14.30 2.01
C SER A 74 6.31 -15.82 2.07
N ASP A 75 7.26 -16.36 1.30
CA ASP A 75 7.76 -17.73 1.28
C ASP A 75 8.97 -17.93 2.22
N ALA A 76 9.56 -16.86 2.76
CA ALA A 76 10.61 -16.92 3.76
C ALA A 76 10.09 -17.27 5.18
N ILE A 77 8.76 -17.28 5.36
CA ILE A 77 8.09 -17.61 6.62
C ILE A 77 7.88 -19.12 6.75
N LEU A 78 8.29 -19.67 7.88
CA LEU A 78 7.96 -21.03 8.29
C LEU A 78 6.81 -21.01 9.31
N ARG A 79 5.75 -21.77 9.03
CA ARG A 79 4.65 -22.00 9.99
C ARG A 79 4.93 -23.27 10.79
N HIS A 80 4.74 -23.22 12.10
CA HIS A 80 4.89 -24.36 12.98
C HIS A 80 3.54 -25.02 13.31
N PRO A 81 3.53 -26.28 13.76
CA PRO A 81 2.30 -26.97 14.18
C PRO A 81 1.59 -26.32 15.36
N ASP A 82 2.31 -25.56 16.20
CA ASP A 82 1.75 -24.81 17.34
C ASP A 82 1.04 -23.51 16.93
N GLY A 83 1.04 -23.18 15.63
CA GLY A 83 0.44 -21.97 15.08
C GLY A 83 1.40 -20.77 15.00
N GLY A 84 2.60 -20.87 15.56
CA GLY A 84 3.63 -19.82 15.50
C GLY A 84 4.36 -19.73 14.16
N PHE A 85 5.14 -18.67 13.99
CA PHE A 85 5.91 -18.39 12.78
C PHE A 85 7.39 -18.16 13.10
N SER A 86 8.28 -18.53 12.17
CA SER A 86 9.70 -18.18 12.24
C SER A 86 10.29 -17.89 10.86
N VAL A 87 11.45 -17.25 10.87
CA VAL A 87 12.34 -17.07 9.71
C VAL A 87 13.72 -17.63 10.03
N PHE A 88 14.52 -17.86 9.00
CA PHE A 88 15.96 -18.09 9.15
C PHE A 88 16.73 -16.86 8.67
N VAL A 89 17.62 -16.36 9.51
CA VAL A 89 18.57 -15.29 9.17
C VAL A 89 19.98 -15.86 9.09
N ALA A 90 20.80 -15.33 8.19
CA ALA A 90 22.21 -15.69 8.11
C ALA A 90 23.02 -14.82 9.09
N VAL A 91 23.65 -15.46 10.08
CA VAL A 91 24.57 -14.82 11.03
C VAL A 91 25.88 -15.60 10.99
N ASP A 92 26.97 -14.94 10.63
CA ASP A 92 28.31 -15.54 10.54
C ASP A 92 28.36 -16.82 9.70
N GLY A 93 27.66 -16.82 8.56
CA GLY A 93 27.58 -17.96 7.65
C GLY A 93 26.72 -19.12 8.15
N GLN A 94 26.01 -18.97 9.26
CA GLN A 94 25.11 -19.97 9.83
C GLN A 94 23.65 -19.51 9.82
N ALA A 95 22.74 -20.44 9.55
CA ALA A 95 21.31 -20.17 9.61
C ALA A 95 20.82 -20.18 11.06
N LYS A 96 20.31 -19.04 11.54
CA LYS A 96 19.71 -18.90 12.86
C LYS A 96 18.20 -18.73 12.72
N ARG A 97 17.43 -19.55 13.44
CA ARG A 97 15.97 -19.43 13.49
C ARG A 97 15.57 -18.30 14.44
N LEU A 98 14.70 -17.41 13.99
CA LEU A 98 14.06 -16.40 14.81
C LEU A 98 12.55 -16.54 14.71
N ASN A 99 11.88 -16.60 15.86
CA ASN A 99 10.42 -16.50 15.90
C ASN A 99 10.01 -15.07 15.54
N VAL A 100 8.91 -14.93 14.80
CA VAL A 100 8.39 -13.65 14.34
C VAL A 100 6.89 -13.59 14.57
N GLU A 101 6.37 -12.39 14.74
CA GLU A 101 4.95 -12.10 14.57
C GLU A 101 4.72 -11.67 13.14
N ILE A 102 3.53 -11.93 12.60
CA ILE A 102 3.21 -11.54 11.22
C ILE A 102 2.19 -10.41 11.22
N GLY A 103 2.44 -9.40 10.39
CA GLY A 103 1.56 -8.29 10.14
C GLY A 103 0.84 -8.42 8.79
N GLU A 104 0.76 -7.31 8.06
CA GLU A 104 0.06 -7.24 6.79
C GLU A 104 0.76 -8.07 5.69
N ARG A 105 -0.04 -8.70 4.82
CA ARG A 105 0.44 -9.46 3.65
C ARG A 105 -0.02 -8.81 2.36
N ILE A 106 0.92 -8.28 1.58
CA ILE A 106 0.62 -7.54 0.35
C ILE A 106 1.59 -7.96 -0.76
N ASN A 107 1.07 -8.27 -1.95
CA ASN A 107 1.86 -8.55 -3.16
C ASN A 107 3.00 -9.58 -2.94
N GLY A 108 2.70 -10.70 -2.27
CA GLY A 108 3.70 -11.75 -2.01
C GLY A 108 4.78 -11.38 -0.99
N HIS A 109 4.61 -10.27 -0.27
CA HIS A 109 5.44 -9.86 0.85
C HIS A 109 4.63 -9.87 2.14
N ILE A 110 5.32 -10.01 3.26
CA ILE A 110 4.73 -10.04 4.59
C ILE A 110 5.56 -9.18 5.54
N GLU A 111 4.85 -8.45 6.40
CA GLU A 111 5.43 -7.69 7.49
C GLU A 111 5.74 -8.61 8.68
N VAL A 112 6.93 -8.45 9.27
CA VAL A 112 7.39 -9.10 10.51
C VAL A 112 8.08 -8.13 11.46
#